data_AF-A0A1D6LAI1-F1
#
_entry.id   AF-A0A1D6LAI1-F1
#
_cell.length_a   1.000
_cell.length_b   1.000
_cell.length_c   1.000
_cell.angle_alpha   90.00
_cell.angle_beta   90.00
_cell.angle_gamma   90.00
#
_symmetry.space_group_name_H-M   'P 1'
#
loop_
_entity.id
_entity.type
_entity.pdbx_description
1 polymer ?
#
loop_
_entity_poly.entity_id
_entity_poly.type
_entity_poly.pdbx_seq_one_letter_code
_entity_poly.pdbx_strand_id
1 'polypeptide(L)'
;MAAALRVLIAVLAVVSVSLRRATAATVPTVVDEACKQYTKYPELCVKSLSSAAPEAKAKAERGGLAGLAGLALAQAAQCGAETVAFVKGLEKMPGGMPPVCLNECVAKFQGALVDLQRSKVAVQKAKDEAAVDTWLTAAKLDGDSCLSDCQKVEGGGEMRIVDKIGDLGKMCSVAMSLADASHRNHTASAAAA
;
A
#
# COMPACT_ATOMS: atom_id res chain seq x y z
N MET A 1 76.25 1.28 -11.01
CA MET A 1 75.01 1.29 -11.82
C MET A 1 73.81 1.21 -10.89
N ALA A 2 73.35 2.33 -10.31
CA ALA A 2 72.29 2.29 -9.28
C ALA A 2 71.49 3.59 -9.13
N ALA A 3 71.56 4.52 -10.08
CA ALA A 3 70.92 5.83 -9.97
C ALA A 3 69.79 6.07 -10.98
N ALA A 4 69.68 5.25 -12.03
CA ALA A 4 68.69 5.46 -13.09
C ALA A 4 67.33 4.78 -12.84
N LEU A 5 67.22 3.88 -11.86
CA LEU A 5 66.01 3.06 -11.65
C LEU A 5 65.01 3.63 -10.64
N ARG A 6 65.27 4.78 -10.01
CA ARG A 6 64.40 5.36 -8.98
C ARG A 6 63.48 6.47 -9.48
N VAL A 7 63.73 7.02 -10.67
CA VAL A 7 62.95 8.16 -11.19
C VAL A 7 61.71 7.69 -11.97
N LEU A 8 61.68 6.45 -12.45
CA LEU A 8 60.53 5.90 -13.20
C LEU A 8 59.34 5.47 -12.33
N ILE A 9 59.51 5.35 -11.01
CA ILE A 9 58.42 4.94 -10.10
C ILE A 9 57.65 6.16 -9.57
N ALA A 10 58.20 7.37 -9.67
CA ALA A 10 57.59 8.57 -9.10
C ALA A 10 56.56 9.28 -10.02
N VAL A 11 56.41 8.86 -11.29
CA VAL A 11 55.49 9.51 -12.25
C VAL A 11 54.17 8.74 -12.45
N LEU A 12 54.02 7.56 -11.85
CA LEU A 12 52.75 6.81 -11.83
C LEU A 12 51.85 7.13 -10.63
N ALA A 13 52.21 8.12 -9.81
CA ALA A 13 51.42 8.57 -8.66
C ALA A 13 50.46 9.73 -9.00
N VAL A 14 50.15 9.94 -10.28
CA VAL A 14 49.20 10.96 -10.73
C VAL A 14 48.08 10.27 -11.51
N VAL A 15 46.84 10.50 -11.05
CA VAL A 15 45.57 10.03 -11.61
C VAL A 15 45.19 8.59 -11.26
N SER A 16 44.83 8.37 -10.00
CA SER A 16 43.77 7.43 -9.64
C SER A 16 42.92 8.02 -8.53
N VAL A 17 42.43 9.25 -8.72
CA VAL A 17 41.23 9.69 -8.01
C VAL A 17 40.08 8.91 -8.63
N SER A 18 39.91 7.66 -8.20
CA SER A 18 38.68 6.94 -8.43
C SER A 18 37.61 7.70 -7.64
N LEU A 19 36.93 8.66 -8.29
CA LEU A 19 35.58 9.02 -7.91
C LEU A 19 34.79 7.70 -7.98
N ARG A 20 34.69 7.01 -6.85
CA ARG A 20 33.63 6.04 -6.63
C ARG A 20 32.35 6.87 -6.68
N ARG A 21 31.79 7.07 -7.89
CA ARG A 21 30.35 7.27 -8.02
C ARG A 21 29.76 6.02 -7.38
N ALA A 22 29.34 6.15 -6.13
CA ALA A 22 28.36 5.26 -5.56
C ALA A 22 27.12 5.44 -6.42
N THR A 23 27.02 4.67 -7.50
CA THR A 23 25.70 4.25 -7.96
C THR A 23 25.13 3.55 -6.74
N ALA A 24 24.24 4.25 -6.02
CA ALA A 24 23.44 3.64 -4.99
C ALA A 24 22.63 2.55 -5.69
N ALA A 25 23.20 1.34 -5.78
CA ALA A 25 22.43 0.15 -6.01
C ALA A 25 21.47 0.11 -4.83
N THR A 26 20.21 0.49 -5.07
CA THR A 26 19.18 0.50 -4.06
C THR A 26 19.06 -0.92 -3.55
N VAL A 27 19.60 -1.19 -2.37
CA VAL A 27 19.39 -2.46 -1.69
C VAL A 27 17.87 -2.62 -1.56
N PRO A 28 17.27 -3.71 -2.06
CA PRO A 28 15.83 -3.92 -1.97
C PRO A 28 15.38 -3.78 -0.53
N THR A 29 14.41 -2.90 -0.30
CA THR A 29 13.84 -2.72 1.04
C THR A 29 12.92 -3.91 1.37
N VAL A 30 12.65 -4.14 2.66
CA VAL A 30 11.69 -5.17 3.09
C VAL A 30 10.32 -4.96 2.43
N VAL A 31 9.92 -3.70 2.22
CA VAL A 31 8.72 -3.34 1.46
C VAL A 31 8.81 -3.82 0.00
N ASP A 32 9.93 -3.57 -0.68
CA ASP A 32 10.10 -3.94 -2.09
C ASP A 32 9.99 -5.45 -2.31
N GLU A 33 10.69 -6.23 -1.48
CA GLU A 33 10.64 -7.70 -1.54
C GLU A 33 9.25 -8.24 -1.22
N ALA A 34 8.64 -7.78 -0.12
CA ALA A 34 7.30 -8.24 0.25
C ALA A 34 6.24 -7.90 -0.80
N CYS A 35 6.31 -6.70 -1.37
CA CYS A 35 5.38 -6.29 -2.42
C CYS A 35 5.56 -7.12 -3.70
N LYS A 36 6.80 -7.36 -4.15
CA LYS A 36 7.06 -8.18 -5.34
C LYS A 36 6.64 -9.64 -5.14
N GLN A 37 6.84 -10.18 -3.95
CA GLN A 37 6.62 -11.59 -3.68
C GLN A 37 5.14 -11.93 -3.45
N TYR A 38 4.38 -11.07 -2.77
CA TYR A 38 3.07 -11.46 -2.25
C TYR A 38 1.88 -10.79 -2.93
N THR A 39 2.05 -9.64 -3.61
CA THR A 39 0.92 -8.95 -4.24
C THR A 39 0.97 -8.96 -5.76
N LYS A 40 -0.22 -8.98 -6.37
CA LYS A 40 -0.42 -8.75 -7.81
C LYS A 40 -0.32 -7.27 -8.21
N TYR A 41 -0.20 -6.35 -7.24
CA TYR A 41 -0.04 -4.91 -7.47
C TYR A 41 1.28 -4.40 -6.86
N PRO A 42 2.45 -4.91 -7.31
CA PRO A 42 3.73 -4.63 -6.66
C PRO A 42 4.08 -3.14 -6.67
N GLU A 43 3.89 -2.45 -7.80
CA GLU A 43 4.20 -1.02 -7.91
C GLU A 43 3.34 -0.16 -6.99
N LEU A 44 2.02 -0.41 -6.95
CA LEU A 44 1.11 0.28 -6.05
C LEU A 44 1.49 0.01 -4.59
N CYS A 45 1.77 -1.25 -4.23
CA CYS A 45 2.18 -1.63 -2.89
C CYS A 45 3.46 -0.89 -2.47
N VAL A 46 4.51 -0.90 -3.29
CA VAL A 46 5.77 -0.21 -2.98
C VAL A 46 5.54 1.29 -2.85
N LYS A 47 4.83 1.91 -3.80
CA LYS A 47 4.52 3.34 -3.78
C LYS A 47 3.76 3.73 -2.51
N SER A 48 2.68 3.01 -2.20
CA SER A 48 1.82 3.30 -1.06
C SER A 48 2.56 3.13 0.27
N LEU A 49 3.23 2.00 0.48
CA LEU A 49 3.93 1.72 1.74
C LEU A 49 5.19 2.56 1.93
N SER A 50 5.90 2.90 0.85
CA SER A 50 7.09 3.75 0.93
C SER A 50 6.75 5.23 1.15
N SER A 51 5.54 5.65 0.80
CA SER A 51 5.06 7.03 1.02
C SER A 51 4.58 7.29 2.45
N ALA A 52 4.47 6.25 3.29
CA ALA A 52 4.08 6.39 4.68
C ALA A 52 5.10 7.23 5.48
N ALA A 53 4.61 7.85 6.57
CA ALA A 53 5.47 8.57 7.50
C ALA A 53 6.66 7.68 7.94
N PRO A 54 7.90 8.22 8.00
CA PRO A 54 9.10 7.43 8.26
C PRO A 54 8.99 6.54 9.50
N GLU A 55 8.42 7.02 10.61
CA GLU A 55 8.27 6.21 11.82
C GLU A 55 7.25 5.07 11.64
N ALA A 56 6.16 5.32 10.90
CA ALA A 56 5.15 4.31 10.61
C ALA A 56 5.72 3.21 9.71
N LYS A 57 6.48 3.59 8.67
CA LYS A 57 7.19 2.64 7.81
C LYS A 57 8.19 1.80 8.60
N ALA A 58 9.06 2.44 9.38
CA ALA A 58 10.07 1.72 10.18
C ALA A 58 9.43 0.79 11.23
N LYS A 59 8.28 1.17 11.81
CA LYS A 59 7.51 0.29 12.68
C LYS A 59 6.93 -0.90 11.92
N ALA A 60 6.40 -0.68 10.72
CA ALA A 60 5.85 -1.75 9.88
C ALA A 60 6.93 -2.75 9.45
N GLU A 61 8.10 -2.27 9.00
CA GLU A 61 9.22 -3.12 8.60
C GLU A 61 9.74 -3.97 9.77
N ARG A 62 9.85 -3.41 10.99
CA ARG A 62 10.19 -4.18 12.20
C ARG A 62 9.15 -5.24 12.56
N GLY A 63 7.88 -5.01 12.22
CA GLY A 63 6.79 -5.97 12.42
C GLY A 63 6.70 -7.04 11.34
N GLY A 64 7.60 -7.07 10.36
CA GLY A 64 7.59 -8.03 9.27
C GLY A 64 6.28 -7.98 8.46
N LEU A 65 5.82 -9.14 7.97
CA LEU A 65 4.60 -9.23 7.16
C LEU A 65 3.34 -8.71 7.89
N ALA A 66 3.21 -8.99 9.19
CA ALA A 66 2.10 -8.47 10.00
C ALA A 66 2.13 -6.93 10.08
N GLY A 67 3.32 -6.36 10.28
CA GLY A 67 3.53 -4.92 10.32
C GLY A 67 3.21 -4.26 8.97
N LEU A 68 3.69 -4.84 7.87
CA LEU A 68 3.41 -4.37 6.51
C LEU A 68 1.93 -4.48 6.14
N ALA A 69 1.26 -5.59 6.51
CA ALA A 69 -0.18 -5.76 6.34
C ALA A 69 -0.95 -4.69 7.14
N GLY A 70 -0.56 -4.43 8.39
CA GLY A 70 -1.14 -3.37 9.21
C GLY A 70 -0.97 -1.96 8.61
N LEU A 71 0.16 -1.69 7.95
CA LEU A 71 0.40 -0.44 7.23
C LEU A 71 -0.44 -0.36 5.95
N ALA A 72 -0.54 -1.44 5.18
CA ALA A 72 -1.39 -1.52 3.99
C ALA A 72 -2.86 -1.30 4.32
N LEU A 73 -3.35 -1.86 5.43
CA LEU A 73 -4.71 -1.65 5.94
C LEU A 73 -4.95 -0.20 6.33
N ALA A 74 -3.98 0.44 6.98
CA ALA A 74 -4.07 1.88 7.29
C ALA A 74 -4.16 2.72 6.00
N GLN A 75 -3.43 2.34 4.96
CA GLN A 75 -3.44 3.07 3.71
C GLN A 75 -4.69 2.82 2.85
N ALA A 76 -5.24 1.60 2.89
CA ALA A 76 -6.57 1.33 2.35
C ALA A 76 -7.65 2.15 3.08
N ALA A 77 -7.57 2.29 4.41
CA ALA A 77 -8.49 3.13 5.17
C ALA A 77 -8.35 4.62 4.81
N GLN A 78 -7.13 5.09 4.57
CA GLN A 78 -6.89 6.45 4.07
C GLN A 78 -7.54 6.65 2.69
N CYS A 79 -7.36 5.72 1.74
CA CYS A 79 -8.04 5.76 0.44
C CYS A 79 -9.57 5.79 0.60
N GLY A 80 -10.12 4.94 1.48
CA GLY A 80 -11.56 4.92 1.77
C GLY A 80 -12.08 6.25 2.33
N ALA A 81 -11.35 6.87 3.25
CA ALA A 81 -11.71 8.17 3.82
C ALA A 81 -11.68 9.30 2.77
N GLU A 82 -10.68 9.28 1.88
CA GLU A 82 -10.61 10.21 0.75
C GLU A 82 -11.75 10.00 -0.25
N THR A 83 -12.20 8.75 -0.45
CA THR A 83 -13.37 8.44 -1.26
C THR A 83 -14.65 8.95 -0.60
N VAL A 84 -14.84 8.77 0.71
CA VAL A 84 -15.98 9.37 1.44
C VAL A 84 -16.00 10.89 1.29
N ALA A 85 -14.86 11.55 1.48
CA ALA A 85 -14.76 13.00 1.34
C ALA A 85 -15.11 13.46 -0.08
N PHE A 86 -14.65 12.70 -1.08
CA PHE A 86 -14.97 12.95 -2.48
C PHE A 86 -16.46 12.82 -2.77
N VAL A 87 -17.07 11.70 -2.36
CA VAL A 87 -18.51 11.44 -2.53
C VAL A 87 -19.33 12.55 -1.90
N LYS A 88 -19.03 12.95 -0.66
CA LYS A 88 -19.71 14.09 0.00
C LYS A 88 -19.57 15.40 -0.77
N GLY A 89 -18.48 15.59 -1.50
CA GLY A 89 -18.28 16.76 -2.36
C GLY A 89 -19.16 16.80 -3.61
N LEU A 90 -19.63 15.63 -4.09
CA LEU A 90 -20.46 15.52 -5.29
C LEU A 90 -21.84 16.17 -5.14
N GLU A 91 -22.35 16.31 -3.92
CA GLU A 91 -23.62 17.01 -3.62
C GLU A 91 -23.62 18.45 -4.17
N LYS A 92 -22.45 19.09 -4.17
CA LYS A 92 -22.29 20.49 -4.56
C LYS A 92 -21.90 20.67 -6.04
N MET A 93 -21.71 19.58 -6.78
CA MET A 93 -21.29 19.65 -8.18
C MET A 93 -22.50 19.75 -9.12
N PRO A 94 -22.48 20.68 -10.09
CA PRO A 94 -23.47 20.70 -11.16
C PRO A 94 -23.46 19.37 -11.93
N GLY A 95 -24.60 18.69 -12.03
CA GLY A 95 -24.69 17.34 -12.61
C GLY A 95 -24.19 16.23 -11.69
N GLY A 96 -24.02 16.51 -10.40
CA GLY A 96 -23.63 15.55 -9.38
C GLY A 96 -24.65 14.44 -9.14
N MET A 97 -24.30 13.54 -8.22
CA MET A 97 -25.09 12.34 -7.93
C MET A 97 -26.34 12.69 -7.10
N PRO A 98 -27.48 11.99 -7.29
CA PRO A 98 -28.68 12.21 -6.49
C PRO A 98 -28.41 12.05 -4.97
N PRO A 99 -29.06 12.83 -4.09
CA PRO A 99 -28.83 12.76 -2.65
C PRO A 99 -29.01 11.36 -2.02
N VAL A 100 -29.98 10.57 -2.51
CA VAL A 100 -30.19 9.20 -2.00
C VAL A 100 -28.98 8.31 -2.29
N CYS A 101 -28.45 8.42 -3.50
CA CYS A 101 -27.26 7.71 -3.96
C CYS A 101 -26.00 8.13 -3.21
N LEU A 102 -25.85 9.43 -2.95
CA LEU A 102 -24.75 9.95 -2.16
C LEU A 102 -24.75 9.36 -0.75
N ASN A 103 -25.91 9.35 -0.09
CA ASN A 103 -26.04 8.81 1.26
C ASN A 103 -25.74 7.31 1.29
N GLU A 104 -26.23 6.54 0.33
CA GLU A 104 -25.94 5.12 0.21
C GLU A 104 -24.45 4.83 -0.04
N CYS A 105 -23.81 5.56 -0.97
CA CYS A 105 -22.38 5.45 -1.20
C CYS A 105 -21.57 5.80 0.06
N VAL A 106 -21.91 6.90 0.75
CA VAL A 106 -21.23 7.27 1.99
C VAL A 106 -21.39 6.18 3.04
N ALA A 107 -22.59 5.61 3.21
CA ALA A 107 -22.82 4.53 4.16
C ALA A 107 -22.00 3.28 3.84
N LYS A 108 -21.94 2.87 2.56
CA LYS A 108 -21.11 1.74 2.09
C LYS A 108 -19.62 1.98 2.37
N PHE A 109 -19.08 3.13 2.01
CA PHE A 109 -17.67 3.42 2.31
C PHE A 109 -17.38 3.52 3.81
N GLN A 110 -18.34 4.00 4.61
CA GLN A 110 -18.21 3.97 6.07
C GLN A 110 -18.20 2.53 6.61
N GLY A 111 -19.01 1.63 6.04
CA GLY A 111 -18.95 0.18 6.30
C GLY A 111 -17.56 -0.40 5.98
N ALA A 112 -17.06 -0.13 4.78
CA ALA A 112 -15.71 -0.53 4.35
C ALA A 112 -14.61 -0.04 5.32
N LEU A 113 -14.71 1.19 5.83
CA LEU A 113 -13.76 1.72 6.81
C LEU A 113 -13.80 0.97 8.15
N VAL A 114 -14.99 0.58 8.61
CA VAL A 114 -15.16 -0.23 9.82
C VAL A 114 -14.51 -1.60 9.64
N ASP A 115 -14.72 -2.24 8.50
CA ASP A 115 -14.15 -3.56 8.19
C ASP A 115 -12.64 -3.51 8.01
N LEU A 116 -12.10 -2.47 7.37
CA LEU A 116 -10.66 -2.22 7.30
C LEU A 116 -10.02 -2.06 8.69
N GLN A 117 -10.70 -1.34 9.58
CA GLN A 117 -10.23 -1.15 10.95
C GLN A 117 -10.28 -2.45 11.76
N ARG A 118 -11.33 -3.27 11.59
CA ARG A 118 -11.42 -4.61 12.19
C ARG A 118 -10.28 -5.51 11.72
N SER A 119 -10.05 -5.57 10.41
CA SER A 119 -8.94 -6.31 9.80
C SER A 119 -7.59 -5.88 10.38
N LYS A 120 -7.38 -4.57 10.57
CA LYS A 120 -6.13 -4.06 11.15
C LYS A 120 -5.91 -4.55 12.57
N VAL A 121 -6.96 -4.53 13.40
CA VAL A 121 -6.88 -5.01 14.78
C VAL A 121 -6.61 -6.52 14.83
N ALA A 122 -7.27 -7.28 13.97
CA ALA A 122 -7.09 -8.73 13.85
C ALA A 122 -5.65 -9.11 13.47
N VAL A 123 -5.12 -8.52 12.40
CA VAL A 123 -3.73 -8.73 11.96
C VAL A 123 -2.73 -8.36 13.04
N GLN A 124 -2.92 -7.22 13.72
CA GLN A 124 -2.00 -6.79 14.78
C GLN A 124 -2.01 -7.68 16.02
N LYS A 125 -3.13 -8.34 16.29
CA LYS A 125 -3.29 -9.22 17.45
C LYS A 125 -3.06 -10.69 17.11
N ALA A 126 -2.81 -11.03 15.84
CA ALA A 126 -2.83 -12.40 15.34
C ALA A 126 -4.09 -13.16 15.80
N LYS A 127 -5.25 -12.49 15.71
CA LYS A 127 -6.56 -13.03 16.11
C LYS A 127 -7.53 -12.88 14.95
N ASP A 128 -8.47 -13.80 14.85
CA ASP A 128 -9.55 -13.75 13.86
C ASP A 128 -9.02 -13.59 12.43
N GLU A 129 -7.86 -14.19 12.12
CA GLU A 129 -7.19 -14.05 10.82
C GLU A 129 -8.06 -14.60 9.67
N ALA A 130 -8.88 -15.61 9.93
CA ALA A 130 -9.89 -16.12 9.00
C ALA A 130 -11.00 -15.08 8.68
N ALA A 131 -11.28 -14.14 9.59
CA ALA A 131 -12.27 -13.09 9.37
C ALA A 131 -11.73 -11.91 8.56
N VAL A 132 -10.39 -11.75 8.49
CA VAL A 132 -9.73 -10.65 7.75
C VAL A 132 -10.08 -10.70 6.27
N ASP A 133 -10.05 -11.88 5.65
CA ASP A 133 -10.44 -12.06 4.24
C ASP A 133 -11.91 -11.69 3.99
N THR A 134 -12.79 -12.06 4.93
CA THR A 134 -14.23 -11.71 4.86
C THR A 134 -14.43 -10.20 4.92
N TRP A 135 -13.82 -9.52 5.89
CA TRP A 135 -13.93 -8.07 6.04
C TRP A 135 -13.29 -7.30 4.88
N LEU A 136 -12.15 -7.77 4.36
CA LEU A 136 -11.52 -7.16 3.18
C LEU A 136 -12.34 -7.37 1.91
N THR A 137 -12.97 -8.52 1.76
CA THR A 137 -13.89 -8.79 0.66
C THR A 137 -15.13 -7.90 0.76
N ALA A 138 -15.73 -7.77 1.95
CA ALA A 138 -16.84 -6.86 2.19
C ALA A 138 -16.48 -5.41 1.86
N ALA A 139 -15.33 -4.91 2.34
CA ALA A 139 -14.87 -3.55 2.06
C ALA A 139 -14.69 -3.27 0.55
N LYS A 140 -14.29 -4.26 -0.24
CA LYS A 140 -14.19 -4.13 -1.71
C LYS A 140 -15.58 -4.08 -2.36
N LEU A 141 -16.48 -4.98 -1.95
CA LEU A 141 -17.86 -5.03 -2.46
C LEU A 141 -18.64 -3.76 -2.14
N ASP A 142 -18.44 -3.18 -0.96
CA ASP A 142 -19.04 -1.90 -0.58
C ASP A 142 -18.60 -0.77 -1.50
N GLY A 143 -17.31 -0.74 -1.88
CA GLY A 143 -16.80 0.20 -2.87
C GLY A 143 -17.40 0.00 -4.26
N ASP A 144 -17.38 -1.24 -4.76
CA ASP A 144 -17.85 -1.58 -6.11
C ASP A 144 -19.37 -1.36 -6.26
N SER A 145 -20.16 -1.64 -5.23
CA SER A 145 -21.62 -1.52 -5.25
C SER A 145 -22.12 -0.09 -5.05
N CYS A 146 -21.29 0.90 -4.74
CA CYS A 146 -21.73 2.29 -4.65
C CYS A 146 -22.39 2.77 -5.96
N LEU A 147 -21.90 2.30 -7.12
CA LEU A 147 -22.36 2.74 -8.43
C LEU A 147 -23.36 1.79 -9.10
N SER A 148 -23.79 0.70 -8.45
CA SER A 148 -24.68 -0.30 -9.06
C SER A 148 -26.08 0.24 -9.35
N ASP A 149 -26.59 1.07 -8.44
CA ASP A 149 -27.98 1.56 -8.46
C ASP A 149 -28.07 3.07 -8.69
N CYS A 150 -26.93 3.71 -8.93
CA CYS A 150 -26.78 5.16 -9.00
C CYS A 150 -26.28 5.61 -10.36
N GLN A 151 -26.87 6.70 -10.87
CA GLN A 151 -26.59 7.21 -12.20
C GLN A 151 -25.08 7.39 -12.40
N LYS A 152 -24.53 6.75 -13.44
CA LYS A 152 -23.10 6.69 -13.78
C LYS A 152 -22.58 8.00 -14.40
N VAL A 153 -23.01 9.13 -13.88
CA VAL A 153 -22.61 10.44 -14.40
C VAL A 153 -22.21 11.30 -13.22
N GLU A 154 -20.93 11.66 -13.18
CA GLU A 154 -20.36 12.57 -12.20
C GLU A 154 -20.23 13.94 -12.87
N GLY A 155 -21.10 14.88 -12.52
CA GLY A 155 -20.97 16.27 -12.98
C GLY A 155 -21.05 16.49 -14.49
N GLY A 156 -21.57 15.53 -15.25
CA GLY A 156 -21.58 15.54 -16.72
C GLY A 156 -20.24 15.16 -17.40
N GLY A 157 -19.26 14.63 -16.65
CA GLY A 157 -17.93 14.23 -17.14
C GLY A 157 -17.53 12.78 -16.79
N GLU A 158 -16.24 12.46 -16.98
CA GLU A 158 -15.65 11.16 -16.66
C GLU A 158 -15.71 10.89 -15.13
N MET A 159 -16.09 9.66 -14.76
CA MET A 159 -16.36 9.30 -13.37
C MET A 159 -15.07 9.07 -12.57
N ARG A 160 -14.57 10.12 -11.93
CA ARG A 160 -13.41 10.05 -11.01
C ARG A 160 -13.71 9.21 -9.76
N ILE A 161 -14.99 9.05 -9.41
CA ILE A 161 -15.42 8.11 -8.36
C ILE A 161 -15.03 6.66 -8.68
N VAL A 162 -15.04 6.24 -9.95
CA VAL A 162 -14.64 4.88 -10.36
C VAL A 162 -13.16 4.64 -10.08
N ASP A 163 -12.30 5.62 -10.37
CA ASP A 163 -10.87 5.51 -10.08
C ASP A 163 -10.61 5.38 -8.58
N LYS A 164 -11.34 6.15 -7.76
CA LYS A 164 -11.24 6.10 -6.30
C LYS A 164 -11.69 4.77 -5.72
N ILE A 165 -12.78 4.19 -6.25
CA ILE A 165 -13.23 2.84 -5.92
C ILE A 165 -12.17 1.81 -6.32
N GLY A 166 -11.63 1.93 -7.54
CA GLY A 166 -10.59 1.06 -8.05
C GLY A 166 -9.31 1.10 -7.20
N ASP A 167 -8.89 2.27 -6.76
CA ASP A 167 -7.70 2.43 -5.91
C ASP A 167 -7.91 1.85 -4.51
N LEU A 168 -9.09 2.07 -3.92
CA LEU A 168 -9.48 1.39 -2.68
C LEU A 168 -9.44 -0.13 -2.86
N GLY A 169 -10.06 -0.65 -3.93
CA GLY A 169 -10.12 -2.08 -4.22
C GLY A 169 -8.75 -2.72 -4.41
N LYS A 170 -7.83 -2.04 -5.12
CA LYS A 170 -6.43 -2.49 -5.28
C LYS A 170 -5.70 -2.46 -3.94
N MET A 171 -5.87 -1.42 -3.12
CA MET A 171 -5.23 -1.34 -1.80
C MET A 171 -5.76 -2.40 -0.82
N CYS A 172 -7.06 -2.70 -0.82
CA CYS A 172 -7.61 -3.82 -0.08
C CYS A 172 -6.99 -5.14 -0.54
N SER A 173 -6.78 -5.33 -1.85
CA SER A 173 -6.11 -6.53 -2.37
C SER A 173 -4.65 -6.62 -1.95
N VAL A 174 -3.92 -5.49 -1.86
CA VAL A 174 -2.55 -5.46 -1.32
C VAL A 174 -2.56 -5.87 0.16
N ALA A 175 -3.46 -5.29 0.96
CA ALA A 175 -3.59 -5.61 2.37
C ALA A 175 -3.91 -7.09 2.61
N MET A 176 -4.83 -7.66 1.82
CA MET A 176 -5.22 -9.07 1.89
C MET A 176 -4.04 -9.99 1.61
N SER A 177 -3.32 -9.74 0.51
CA SER A 177 -2.13 -10.51 0.14
C SER A 177 -1.05 -10.53 1.24
N LEU A 178 -0.80 -9.39 1.88
CA LEU A 178 0.19 -9.28 2.96
C LEU A 178 -0.30 -9.92 4.26
N ALA A 179 -1.60 -9.79 4.58
CA ALA A 179 -2.21 -10.44 5.74
C ALA A 179 -2.17 -11.97 5.61
N ASP A 180 -2.53 -12.51 4.44
CA ASP A 180 -2.45 -13.95 4.16
C ASP A 180 -1.02 -14.47 4.25
N ALA A 181 -0.05 -13.71 3.72
CA ALA A 181 1.36 -14.05 3.83
C ALA A 181 1.82 -14.07 5.29
N SER A 182 1.37 -13.09 6.08
CA SER A 182 1.63 -13.04 7.53
C SER A 182 1.09 -14.28 8.24
N HIS A 183 -0.18 -14.63 7.99
CA HIS A 183 -0.83 -15.79 8.59
C HIS A 183 -0.09 -17.11 8.26
N ARG A 184 0.27 -17.31 6.99
CA ARG A 184 1.07 -18.48 6.57
C ARG A 184 2.43 -18.55 7.26
N ASN A 185 3.09 -17.40 7.44
CA ASN A 185 4.37 -17.33 8.13
C ASN A 185 4.25 -17.66 9.63
N HIS A 186 3.19 -17.19 10.29
CA HIS A 186 2.89 -17.50 11.69
C HIS A 186 2.59 -18.98 11.90
N THR A 187 1.73 -19.57 11.06
CA THR A 187 1.37 -20.99 11.15
C THR A 187 2.56 -21.92 10.88
N ALA A 188 3.39 -21.60 9.88
CA ALA A 188 4.63 -22.35 9.62
C ALA A 188 5.62 -22.28 10.79
N SER A 189 5.77 -21.12 11.42
CA SER A 189 6.65 -20.94 12.58
C SER A 189 6.13 -21.70 13.81
N ALA A 190 4.82 -21.75 14.02
CA ALA A 190 4.21 -22.50 15.12
C ALA A 190 4.29 -24.02 14.94
N ALA A 191 4.26 -24.52 13.70
CA ALA A 191 4.42 -25.95 13.41
C ALA A 191 5.88 -26.45 13.54
N ALA A 192 6.85 -25.54 13.53
CA ALA A 192 8.27 -25.83 13.63
C ALA A 192 8.83 -25.74 15.07
N ALA A 193 8.01 -25.29 16.03
CA ALA A 193 8.33 -25.14 17.45
C ALA A 193 7.75 -26.28 18.28
#